data_AF-A0A429EJ83-F1
#
_entry.id   AF-A0A429EJ83-F1
#
_cell.length_a   1.000
_cell.length_b   1.000
_cell.length_c   1.000
_cell.angle_alpha   90.00
_cell.angle_beta   90.00
_cell.angle_gamma   90.00
#
_symmetry.space_group_name_H-M   'P 1'
#
loop_
_entity.id
_entity.type
_entity.pdbx_description
1 polymer ?
#
loop_
_entity_poly.entity_id
_entity_poly.type
_entity_poly.pdbx_seq_one_letter_code
_entity_poly.pdbx_strand_id
1 'polypeptide(L)'
;MGRAMAFEADGGQAAPDFSIGSALGAAAGYVAAGGLNAAAVAQVSAETQKLVSAAKSGGFKITAEGVEPLLKVVRDMTKELNSLESKTVHLSQAPQLGDHPYGRAVAAHDHKGAAQSANSASAVIGQFRQVVLDTEEALLRASGQYKKKEDETVEALDRLKN
;
A
#
# COMPACT_ATOMS: atom_id res chain seq x y z
N MET A 1 -7.94 -37.09 -33.51
CA MET A 1 -8.29 -35.75 -34.01
C MET A 1 -8.10 -34.75 -32.87
N GLY A 2 -7.25 -33.74 -33.09
CA GLY A 2 -7.25 -32.46 -32.35
C GLY A 2 -6.67 -32.43 -30.94
N ARG A 3 -5.34 -32.33 -30.80
CA ARG A 3 -4.69 -31.80 -29.58
C ARG A 3 -4.86 -30.27 -29.58
N ALA A 4 -5.60 -29.72 -28.62
CA ALA A 4 -5.51 -28.31 -28.30
C ALA A 4 -4.38 -28.14 -27.28
N MET A 5 -3.19 -27.76 -27.77
CA MET A 5 -2.10 -27.27 -26.94
C MET A 5 -2.47 -25.87 -26.47
N ALA A 6 -3.15 -25.75 -25.33
CA ALA A 6 -3.24 -24.49 -24.62
C ALA A 6 -1.90 -24.30 -23.90
N PHE A 7 -1.16 -23.26 -24.31
CA PHE A 7 -0.03 -22.73 -23.57
C PHE A 7 -0.52 -22.34 -22.17
N GLU A 8 -0.23 -23.18 -21.19
CA GLU A 8 -0.45 -22.91 -19.77
C GLU A 8 0.78 -22.16 -19.29
N ALA A 9 0.62 -20.86 -19.03
CA ALA A 9 1.67 -20.04 -18.47
C ALA A 9 2.01 -20.58 -17.07
N ASP A 10 3.12 -21.29 -16.97
CA ASP A 10 3.79 -21.64 -15.70
C ASP A 10 4.30 -20.34 -15.07
N GLY A 11 3.37 -19.63 -14.41
CA GLY A 11 3.67 -18.54 -13.51
C GLY A 11 4.27 -19.15 -12.25
N GLY A 12 5.60 -19.13 -12.19
CA GLY A 12 6.43 -19.75 -11.16
C GLY A 12 5.77 -19.85 -9.79
N GLN A 13 5.77 -21.08 -9.26
CA GLN A 13 5.31 -21.46 -7.93
C GLN A 13 5.64 -20.39 -6.88
N ALA A 14 4.61 -19.66 -6.47
CA ALA A 14 4.61 -18.95 -5.22
C ALA A 14 4.83 -19.96 -4.08
N ALA A 15 5.70 -19.61 -3.13
CA ALA A 15 5.86 -20.36 -1.90
C ALA A 15 4.47 -20.61 -1.25
N PRO A 16 4.21 -21.81 -0.70
CA PRO A 16 2.85 -22.26 -0.37
C PRO A 16 2.20 -21.60 0.86
N ASP A 17 2.78 -20.54 1.42
CA ASP A 17 2.32 -19.88 2.64
C ASP A 17 2.09 -18.36 2.51
N PHE A 18 2.27 -17.79 1.31
CA PHE A 18 2.29 -16.35 1.09
C PHE A 18 1.38 -15.94 -0.08
N SER A 19 0.28 -15.22 0.21
CA SER A 19 -0.63 -14.71 -0.82
C SER A 19 -1.04 -13.26 -0.58
N ILE A 20 -0.25 -12.34 -1.16
CA ILE A 20 -0.63 -10.91 -1.25
C ILE A 20 -1.96 -10.77 -1.99
N GLY A 21 -2.21 -11.59 -3.01
CA GLY A 21 -3.45 -11.55 -3.79
C GLY A 21 -4.68 -11.82 -2.92
N SER A 22 -4.59 -12.77 -1.99
CA SER A 22 -5.66 -13.05 -1.03
C SER A 22 -5.81 -11.93 0.00
N ALA A 23 -4.70 -11.36 0.49
CA ALA A 23 -4.73 -10.25 1.45
C ALA A 23 -5.30 -8.96 0.83
N LEU A 24 -4.85 -8.60 -0.38
CA LEU A 24 -5.39 -7.49 -1.18
C LEU A 24 -6.85 -7.74 -1.57
N GLY A 25 -7.22 -8.98 -1.89
CA GLY A 25 -8.60 -9.36 -2.18
C GLY A 25 -9.53 -9.19 -0.97
N ALA A 26 -9.07 -9.56 0.22
CA ALA A 26 -9.79 -9.30 1.47
C ALA A 26 -9.93 -7.80 1.73
N ALA A 27 -8.85 -7.03 1.60
CA ALA A 27 -8.88 -5.56 1.70
C ALA A 27 -9.85 -4.93 0.70
N ALA A 28 -9.89 -5.40 -0.55
CA ALA A 28 -10.84 -4.95 -1.56
C ALA A 28 -12.30 -5.24 -1.16
N GLY A 29 -12.56 -6.38 -0.50
CA GLY A 29 -13.87 -6.70 0.07
C GLY A 29 -14.31 -5.69 1.14
N TYR A 30 -13.39 -5.23 2.01
CA TYR A 30 -13.69 -4.19 3.00
C TYR A 30 -13.92 -2.82 2.35
N VAL A 31 -13.14 -2.47 1.31
CA VAL A 31 -13.39 -1.27 0.49
C VAL A 31 -14.79 -1.31 -0.12
N ALA A 32 -15.17 -2.44 -0.72
CA ALA A 32 -16.48 -2.64 -1.32
C ALA A 32 -17.63 -2.61 -0.30
N ALA A 33 -17.37 -3.03 0.95
CA ALA A 33 -18.31 -2.96 2.07
C ALA A 33 -18.44 -1.57 2.72
N GLY A 34 -17.78 -0.55 2.17
CA GLY A 34 -17.94 0.84 2.61
C GLY A 34 -16.83 1.37 3.52
N GLY A 35 -15.69 0.68 3.65
CA GLY A 35 -14.53 1.28 4.30
C GLY A 35 -13.29 0.38 4.40
N LEU A 36 -12.13 0.93 4.01
CA LEU A 36 -10.84 0.43 4.48
C LEU A 36 -10.80 0.56 6.01
N ASN A 37 -10.61 -0.55 6.72
CA ASN A 37 -10.50 -0.57 8.17
C ASN A 37 -9.10 -1.01 8.59
N ALA A 38 -8.62 -0.50 9.73
CA ALA A 38 -7.28 -0.76 10.27
C ALA A 38 -6.95 -2.26 10.40
N ALA A 39 -7.95 -3.10 10.71
CA ALA A 39 -7.76 -4.55 10.81
C ALA A 39 -7.33 -5.18 9.46
N ALA A 40 -7.97 -4.76 8.36
CA ALA A 40 -7.62 -5.25 7.03
C ALA A 40 -6.22 -4.77 6.63
N VAL A 41 -5.88 -3.50 6.92
CA VAL A 41 -4.55 -2.95 6.65
C VAL A 41 -3.48 -3.66 7.48
N ALA A 42 -3.76 -3.98 8.75
CA ALA A 42 -2.85 -4.72 9.61
C ALA A 42 -2.58 -6.15 9.08
N GLN A 43 -3.60 -6.84 8.55
CA GLN A 43 -3.42 -8.14 7.91
C GLN A 43 -2.54 -8.04 6.67
N VAL A 44 -2.82 -7.09 5.77
CA VAL A 44 -1.98 -6.89 4.57
C VAL A 44 -0.57 -6.51 4.96
N SER A 45 -0.39 -5.65 5.97
CA SER A 45 0.93 -5.29 6.50
C SER A 45 1.71 -6.49 7.00
N ALA A 46 1.09 -7.38 7.78
CA ALA A 46 1.74 -8.58 8.28
C ALA A 46 2.21 -9.50 7.13
N GLU A 47 1.38 -9.68 6.11
CA GLU A 47 1.76 -10.45 4.92
C GLU A 47 2.88 -9.76 4.15
N THR A 48 2.78 -8.46 3.87
CA THR A 48 3.84 -7.70 3.19
C THR A 48 5.17 -7.76 3.93
N GLN A 49 5.17 -7.78 5.27
CA GLN A 49 6.41 -7.95 6.05
C GLN A 49 7.06 -9.33 5.85
N LYS A 50 6.26 -10.39 5.65
CA LYS A 50 6.78 -11.70 5.22
C LYS A 50 7.41 -11.62 3.83
N LEU A 51 6.80 -10.88 2.90
CA LEU A 51 7.36 -10.65 1.57
C LEU A 51 8.72 -9.97 1.62
N VAL A 52 8.80 -8.87 2.38
CA VAL A 52 10.03 -8.11 2.57
C VAL A 52 11.11 -9.02 3.14
N SER A 53 10.75 -9.84 4.13
CA SER A 53 11.67 -10.82 4.74
C SER A 53 12.16 -11.86 3.73
N ALA A 54 11.26 -12.41 2.91
CA ALA A 54 11.60 -13.37 1.86
C ALA A 54 12.48 -12.76 0.76
N ALA A 55 12.21 -11.51 0.37
CA ALA A 55 13.04 -10.77 -0.58
C ALA A 55 14.43 -10.47 0.00
N LYS A 56 14.53 -10.14 1.29
CA LYS A 56 15.79 -9.89 2.00
C LYS A 56 16.63 -11.16 2.16
N SER A 57 16.01 -12.29 2.45
CA SER A 57 16.70 -13.59 2.57
C SER A 57 17.04 -14.22 1.21
N GLY A 58 16.54 -13.64 0.11
CA GLY A 58 16.71 -14.19 -1.23
C GLY A 58 15.80 -15.39 -1.55
N GLY A 59 14.83 -15.68 -0.67
CA GLY A 59 13.81 -16.71 -0.86
C GLY A 59 12.71 -16.32 -1.86
N PHE A 60 12.62 -15.03 -2.21
CA PHE A 60 11.79 -14.52 -3.31
C PHE A 60 12.66 -13.76 -4.30
N LYS A 61 12.64 -14.19 -5.57
CA LYS A 61 13.37 -13.55 -6.67
C LYS A 61 12.47 -13.42 -7.88
N ILE A 62 12.61 -12.30 -8.57
CA ILE A 62 11.90 -11.99 -9.81
C ILE A 62 12.88 -11.33 -10.78
N THR A 63 12.68 -11.48 -12.08
CA THR A 63 13.52 -10.79 -13.07
C THR A 63 13.27 -9.28 -13.02
N ALA A 64 14.27 -8.50 -13.46
CA ALA A 64 14.14 -7.05 -13.55
C ALA A 64 12.97 -6.65 -14.46
N GLU A 65 12.83 -7.29 -15.61
CA GLU A 65 11.73 -7.04 -16.57
C GLU A 65 10.36 -7.50 -16.03
N GLY A 66 10.33 -8.64 -15.32
CA GLY A 66 9.09 -9.16 -14.74
C GLY A 66 8.54 -8.32 -13.59
N VAL A 67 9.41 -7.57 -12.89
CA VAL A 67 9.00 -6.75 -11.75
C VAL A 67 8.49 -5.37 -12.15
N GLU A 68 8.88 -4.85 -13.32
CA GLU A 68 8.48 -3.53 -13.81
C GLU A 68 6.96 -3.28 -13.83
N PRO A 69 6.11 -4.18 -14.38
CA PRO A 69 4.67 -3.96 -14.35
C PRO A 69 4.12 -3.91 -12.93
N LEU A 70 4.66 -4.70 -12.00
CA LEU A 70 4.26 -4.70 -10.59
C LEU A 70 4.67 -3.40 -9.90
N LEU A 71 5.93 -2.96 -10.10
CA LEU A 71 6.41 -1.68 -9.58
C LEU A 71 5.59 -0.51 -10.12
N LYS A 72 5.19 -0.56 -11.40
CA LYS A 72 4.34 0.47 -11.99
C LYS A 72 3.02 0.58 -11.23
N VAL A 73 2.33 -0.54 -11.00
CA VAL A 73 1.05 -0.57 -10.28
C VAL A 73 1.23 -0.04 -8.85
N VAL A 74 2.24 -0.52 -8.12
CA VAL A 74 2.54 -0.09 -6.74
C VAL A 74 2.83 1.43 -6.68
N ARG A 75 3.57 1.97 -7.65
CA ARG A 75 3.85 3.41 -7.74
C ARG A 75 2.60 4.23 -8.07
N ASP A 76 1.74 3.72 -8.94
CA ASP A 76 0.48 4.40 -9.26
C ASP A 76 -0.46 4.41 -8.04
N MET A 77 -0.55 3.30 -7.30
CA MET A 77 -1.24 3.26 -6.01
C MET A 77 -0.66 4.28 -5.01
N THR A 78 0.66 4.42 -4.95
CA THR A 78 1.31 5.44 -4.09
C THR A 78 0.86 6.85 -4.46
N LYS A 79 0.77 7.18 -5.76
CA LYS A 79 0.29 8.49 -6.24
C LYS A 79 -1.17 8.73 -5.86
N GLU A 80 -2.01 7.72 -6.02
CA GLU A 80 -3.43 7.78 -5.64
C GLU A 80 -3.59 8.01 -4.13
N LEU A 81 -2.80 7.30 -3.31
CA LEU A 81 -2.80 7.49 -1.86
C LEU A 81 -2.30 8.87 -1.44
N ASN A 82 -1.27 9.41 -2.07
CA ASN A 82 -0.82 10.78 -1.80
C ASN A 82 -1.89 11.82 -2.16
N SER A 83 -2.62 11.60 -3.25
CA SER A 83 -3.76 12.44 -3.64
C SER A 83 -4.91 12.34 -2.62
N LEU A 84 -5.20 11.13 -2.15
CA LEU A 84 -6.23 10.88 -1.14
C LEU A 84 -5.85 11.49 0.21
N GLU A 85 -4.60 11.34 0.64
CA GLU A 85 -4.05 11.93 1.86
C GLU A 85 -4.18 13.46 1.81
N SER A 86 -3.77 14.09 0.70
CA SER A 86 -3.89 15.53 0.49
C SER A 86 -5.33 16.02 0.60
N LYS A 87 -6.31 15.26 0.08
CA LYS A 87 -7.74 15.57 0.22
C LYS A 87 -8.24 15.36 1.65
N THR A 88 -7.71 14.37 2.36
CA THR A 88 -8.10 14.01 3.73
C THR A 88 -7.55 14.98 4.77
N VAL A 89 -6.48 15.72 4.48
CA VAL A 89 -5.99 16.81 5.33
C VAL A 89 -7.09 17.83 5.63
N HIS A 90 -7.98 18.12 4.67
CA HIS A 90 -9.12 19.02 4.90
C HIS A 90 -10.15 18.43 5.87
N LEU A 91 -10.34 17.11 5.88
CA LEU A 91 -11.22 16.42 6.84
C LEU A 91 -10.64 16.43 8.26
N SER A 92 -9.33 16.67 8.39
CA SER A 92 -8.68 16.84 9.69
C SER A 92 -9.00 18.20 10.34
N GLN A 93 -9.72 19.08 9.65
CA GLN A 93 -10.24 20.31 10.23
C GLN A 93 -11.64 20.04 10.81
N ALA A 94 -11.87 20.44 12.06
CA ALA A 94 -13.19 20.32 12.67
C ALA A 94 -14.22 21.14 11.86
N PRO A 95 -15.30 20.53 11.34
CA PRO A 95 -16.26 21.25 10.53
C PRO A 95 -17.03 22.25 11.41
N GLN A 96 -17.30 23.45 10.88
CA GLN A 96 -18.04 24.48 11.60
C GLN A 96 -19.55 24.28 11.41
N LEU A 97 -20.14 23.37 12.19
CA LEU A 97 -21.56 22.99 12.09
C LEU A 97 -22.48 23.86 12.96
N GLY A 98 -22.17 25.16 13.05
CA GLY A 98 -22.89 26.11 13.90
C GLY A 98 -22.52 26.01 15.39
N ASP A 99 -22.92 27.04 16.15
CA ASP A 99 -22.45 27.25 17.52
C ASP A 99 -23.36 26.65 18.61
N HIS A 100 -24.27 25.76 18.22
CA HIS A 100 -25.15 25.05 19.15
C HIS A 100 -24.51 23.76 19.67
N PRO A 101 -24.88 23.28 20.88
CA PRO A 101 -24.27 22.10 21.50
C PRO A 101 -24.23 20.86 20.60
N TYR A 102 -25.31 20.61 19.84
CA TYR A 102 -25.37 19.49 18.89
C TYR A 102 -24.36 19.63 17.73
N GLY A 103 -24.17 20.84 17.20
CA GLY A 103 -23.27 21.10 16.06
C GLY A 103 -21.81 20.91 16.47
N ARG A 104 -21.47 21.37 17.69
CA ARG A 104 -20.15 21.10 18.29
C ARG A 104 -19.90 19.61 18.52
N ALA A 105 -20.93 18.86 18.94
CA ALA A 105 -20.81 17.41 19.17
C ALA A 105 -20.58 16.63 17.86
N VAL A 106 -21.32 16.95 16.79
CA VAL A 106 -21.13 16.34 15.48
C VAL A 106 -19.79 16.73 14.89
N ALA A 107 -19.40 18.00 14.99
CA ALA A 107 -18.08 18.46 14.52
C ALA A 107 -16.92 17.73 15.21
N ALA A 108 -17.02 17.51 16.52
CA ALA A 108 -16.03 16.74 17.27
C ALA A 108 -16.02 15.26 16.86
N HIS A 109 -17.20 14.67 16.60
CA HIS A 109 -17.31 13.29 16.12
C HIS A 109 -16.65 13.11 14.74
N ASP A 110 -16.96 13.99 13.80
CA ASP A 110 -16.42 13.94 12.43
C ASP A 110 -14.90 14.14 12.42
N HIS A 111 -14.40 15.09 13.20
CA HIS A 111 -12.96 15.31 13.36
C HIS A 111 -12.25 14.09 13.97
N LYS A 112 -12.88 13.44 14.97
CA LYS A 112 -12.34 12.23 15.60
C LYS A 112 -12.27 11.05 14.63
N GLY A 113 -13.29 10.88 13.79
CA GLY A 113 -13.32 9.86 12.74
C GLY A 113 -12.33 10.15 11.60
N ALA A 114 -12.08 11.42 11.31
CA ALA A 114 -11.18 11.82 10.23
C ALA A 114 -9.69 11.75 10.60
N ALA A 115 -9.30 12.18 11.82
CA ALA A 115 -7.89 12.39 12.14
C ALA A 115 -7.43 12.03 13.57
N GLN A 116 -8.33 11.97 14.56
CA GLN A 116 -7.90 11.89 15.98
C GLN A 116 -7.98 10.49 16.60
N SER A 117 -8.23 9.45 15.81
CA SER A 117 -8.32 8.07 16.31
C SER A 117 -7.40 7.12 15.53
N ALA A 118 -7.02 6.00 16.17
CA ALA A 118 -6.16 4.98 15.54
C ALA A 118 -6.81 4.32 14.30
N ASN A 119 -8.15 4.34 14.23
CA ASN A 119 -8.94 3.88 13.09
C ASN A 119 -9.47 5.05 12.25
N SER A 120 -8.91 6.24 12.43
CA SER A 120 -9.32 7.39 11.63
C SER A 120 -8.91 7.22 10.18
N ALA A 121 -9.61 7.90 9.28
CA ALA A 121 -9.30 7.86 7.85
C ALA A 121 -7.82 8.18 7.58
N SER A 122 -7.29 9.23 8.22
CA SER A 122 -5.88 9.61 8.09
C SER A 122 -4.92 8.52 8.57
N ALA A 123 -5.21 7.88 9.71
CA ALA A 123 -4.38 6.81 10.24
C ALA A 123 -4.37 5.57 9.33
N VAL A 124 -5.54 5.15 8.85
CA VAL A 124 -5.69 3.98 7.98
C VAL A 124 -5.02 4.21 6.61
N ILE A 125 -5.18 5.41 6.02
CA ILE A 125 -4.51 5.78 4.78
C ILE A 125 -2.99 5.78 4.96
N GLY A 126 -2.48 6.33 6.06
CA GLY A 126 -1.06 6.34 6.39
C GLY A 126 -0.48 4.92 6.56
N GLN A 127 -1.19 4.05 7.27
CA GLN A 127 -0.78 2.65 7.42
C GLN A 127 -0.76 1.92 6.06
N PHE A 128 -1.78 2.11 5.23
CA PHE A 128 -1.83 1.46 3.92
C PHE A 128 -0.75 1.99 2.97
N ARG A 129 -0.43 3.28 3.04
CA ARG A 129 0.73 3.86 2.34
C ARG A 129 2.03 3.16 2.72
N GLN A 130 2.25 2.88 4.01
CA GLN A 130 3.43 2.13 4.45
C GLN A 130 3.49 0.73 3.83
N VAL A 131 2.36 0.02 3.80
CA VAL A 131 2.27 -1.30 3.17
C VAL A 131 2.65 -1.26 1.68
N VAL A 132 2.20 -0.24 0.95
CA VAL A 132 2.53 -0.06 -0.47
C VAL A 132 4.04 0.22 -0.66
N LEU A 133 4.63 1.04 0.20
CA LEU A 133 6.08 1.32 0.18
C LEU A 133 6.92 0.08 0.51
N ASP A 134 6.53 -0.68 1.54
CA ASP A 134 7.18 -1.93 1.92
C ASP A 134 7.12 -2.96 0.78
N THR A 135 6.00 -2.99 0.05
CA THR A 135 5.82 -3.84 -1.13
C THR A 135 6.78 -3.41 -2.25
N GLU A 136 6.91 -2.11 -2.51
CA GLU A 136 7.88 -1.59 -3.49
C GLU A 136 9.31 -2.00 -3.13
N GLU A 137 9.69 -1.85 -1.86
CA GLU A 137 11.01 -2.28 -1.36
C GLU A 137 11.22 -3.77 -1.62
N ALA A 138 10.24 -4.62 -1.28
CA ALA A 138 10.38 -6.06 -1.45
C ALA A 138 10.58 -6.44 -2.93
N LEU A 139 9.81 -5.84 -3.84
CA LEU A 139 9.93 -6.06 -5.28
C LEU A 139 11.30 -5.61 -5.83
N LEU A 140 11.80 -4.46 -5.38
CA LEU A 140 13.13 -3.97 -5.76
C LEU A 140 14.25 -4.87 -5.23
N ARG A 141 14.13 -5.38 -4.01
CA ARG A 141 15.09 -6.33 -3.44
C ARG A 141 15.07 -7.65 -4.18
N ALA A 142 13.88 -8.19 -4.45
CA ALA A 142 13.68 -9.46 -5.16
C ALA A 142 14.20 -9.41 -6.61
N SER A 143 14.16 -8.24 -7.24
CA SER A 143 14.72 -8.02 -8.58
C SER A 143 16.21 -7.64 -8.59
N GLY A 144 16.83 -7.48 -7.42
CA GLY A 144 18.22 -7.03 -7.30
C GLY A 144 18.44 -5.55 -7.64
N GLN A 145 17.37 -4.79 -7.91
CA GLN A 145 17.43 -3.38 -8.30
C GLN A 145 17.46 -2.42 -7.10
N TYR A 146 17.31 -2.93 -5.88
CA TYR A 146 17.22 -2.11 -4.67
C TYR A 146 18.43 -1.17 -4.47
N LYS A 147 19.65 -1.71 -4.56
CA LYS A 147 20.88 -0.91 -4.36
C LYS A 147 21.01 0.22 -5.38
N LYS A 148 20.74 -0.07 -6.65
CA LYS A 148 20.79 0.92 -7.73
C LYS A 148 19.81 2.08 -7.47
N LYS A 149 18.60 1.76 -7.00
CA LYS A 149 17.60 2.79 -6.67
C LYS A 149 17.98 3.62 -5.44
N GLU A 150 18.60 3.01 -4.42
CA GLU A 150 19.15 3.76 -3.28
C GLU A 150 20.22 4.75 -3.73
N ASP A 151 21.18 4.30 -4.55
CA ASP A 151 22.26 5.14 -5.05
C ASP A 151 21.72 6.33 -5.87
N GLU A 152 20.77 6.08 -6.79
CA GLU A 152 20.10 7.13 -7.57
C GLU A 152 19.37 8.16 -6.68
N THR A 153 18.78 7.71 -5.56
CA THR A 153 18.06 8.58 -4.63
C THR A 153 19.00 9.46 -3.82
N VAL A 154 20.12 8.88 -3.34
CA VAL A 154 21.16 9.63 -2.63
C VAL A 154 21.76 10.71 -3.54
N GLU A 155 22.10 10.36 -4.77
CA GLU A 155 22.63 11.33 -5.73
C GLU A 155 21.64 12.46 -6.05
N ALA A 156 20.35 12.16 -6.19
CA ALA A 156 19.33 13.16 -6.44
C ALA A 156 19.16 14.14 -5.26
N LEU A 157 19.24 13.64 -4.03
CA LEU A 157 19.17 14.46 -2.82
C LEU A 157 20.41 15.35 -2.65
N ASP A 158 21.60 14.85 -2.99
CA ASP A 158 22.83 15.65 -2.95
C ASP A 158 22.82 16.77 -3.99
N ARG A 159 22.24 16.53 -5.18
CA ARG A 159 22.05 17.58 -6.20
C ARG A 159 21.05 18.67 -5.81
N LEU A 160 20.11 18.39 -4.91
CA LEU A 160 19.14 19.38 -4.42
C LEU A 160 19.69 20.25 -3.28
N LYS A 161 20.80 19.83 -2.65
CA LYS A 161 21.45 20.57 -1.54
C LYS A 161 22.58 21.50 -2.00
N ASN A 162 23.07 21.35 -3.23
CA ASN A 162 24.06 22.22 -3.87
C ASN A 162 23.39 23.19 -4.86
#